data_AF-A0A1J3IQN3-F1
#
_entry.id   AF-A0A1J3IQN3-F1
#
_cell.length_a   1.000
_cell.length_b   1.000
_cell.length_c   1.000
_cell.angle_alpha   90.00
_cell.angle_beta   90.00
_cell.angle_gamma   90.00
#
_symmetry.space_group_name_H-M   'P 1'
#
loop_
_entity.id
_entity.type
_entity.pdbx_description
1 polymer ?
#
loop_
_entity_poly.entity_id
_entity_poly.type
_entity_poly.pdbx_seq_one_letter_code
_entity_poly.pdbx_strand_id
1 'polypeptide(L)'
;MVSRNSPTKLQKLSVIFLLGLKVLGSSLRGRDINEWMGILPRISDNLYGEIEKILRVGYDRLEDHDKFIFLHIACLFNYDTVEAVTQLLADSGLNVALGLTSLAEKSLI
;
A
#
# COMPACT_ATOMS: atom_id res chain seq x y z
N MET A 1 7.89 -24.61 -2.80
CA MET A 1 6.90 -24.56 -1.72
C MET A 1 6.01 -23.34 -2.00
N VAL A 2 4.72 -23.56 -2.29
CA VAL A 2 3.78 -22.51 -2.73
C VAL A 2 3.18 -21.85 -1.50
N SER A 3 3.52 -20.59 -1.25
CA SER A 3 2.87 -19.79 -0.21
C SER A 3 1.42 -19.53 -0.62
N ARG A 4 0.48 -20.10 0.14
CA ARG A 4 -0.95 -19.96 -0.07
C ARG A 4 -1.37 -18.54 0.33
N ASN A 5 -1.63 -17.68 -0.65
CA ASN A 5 -2.46 -16.49 -0.41
C ASN A 5 -3.82 -16.96 0.11
N SER A 6 -4.02 -16.81 1.42
CA SER A 6 -5.21 -17.30 2.10
C SER A 6 -6.38 -16.36 1.78
N PRO A 7 -7.56 -16.88 1.37
CA PRO A 7 -8.69 -16.09 0.89
C PRO A 7 -9.18 -15.04 1.90
N THR A 8 -8.83 -15.20 3.18
CA THR A 8 -9.16 -14.33 4.30
C THR A 8 -8.50 -12.94 4.26
N LYS A 9 -7.30 -12.80 3.65
CA LYS A 9 -6.59 -11.50 3.60
C LYS A 9 -7.21 -10.58 2.55
N LEU A 10 -7.54 -11.13 1.38
CA LEU A 10 -8.26 -10.44 0.30
C LEU A 10 -9.69 -10.08 0.71
N GLN A 11 -10.38 -10.98 1.43
CA GLN A 11 -11.71 -10.72 1.98
C GLN A 11 -11.68 -9.59 3.02
N LYS A 12 -10.66 -9.53 3.89
CA LYS A 12 -10.52 -8.41 4.84
C LYS A 12 -10.30 -7.08 4.13
N LEU A 13 -9.45 -7.03 3.10
CA LEU A 13 -9.17 -5.80 2.37
C LEU A 13 -10.41 -5.31 1.59
N SER A 14 -11.14 -6.21 0.93
CA SER A 14 -12.36 -5.83 0.20
C SER A 14 -13.47 -5.36 1.15
N VAL A 15 -13.60 -5.98 2.33
CA VAL A 15 -14.53 -5.56 3.38
C VAL A 15 -14.17 -4.16 3.90
N ILE A 16 -12.89 -3.87 4.17
CA ILE A 16 -12.44 -2.55 4.60
C ILE A 16 -12.74 -1.49 3.53
N PHE A 17 -12.47 -1.80 2.26
CA PHE A 17 -12.74 -0.90 1.14
C PHE A 17 -14.23 -0.61 0.95
N LEU A 18 -15.07 -1.65 0.96
CA LEU A 18 -16.54 -1.51 0.86
C LEU A 18 -17.14 -0.77 2.06
N LEU A 19 -16.61 -0.99 3.27
CA LEU A 19 -17.01 -0.25 4.46
C LEU A 19 -16.60 1.22 4.36
N GLY A 20 -15.39 1.51 3.88
CA GLY A 20 -14.94 2.87 3.59
C GLY A 20 -15.88 3.58 2.62
N LEU A 21 -16.18 2.94 1.48
CA LEU A 21 -17.14 3.46 0.50
C LEU A 21 -18.55 3.65 1.06
N LYS A 22 -19.02 2.75 1.94
CA LYS A 22 -20.34 2.86 2.58
C LYS A 22 -20.42 4.00 3.58
N VAL A 23 -19.37 4.19 4.39
CA VAL A 23 -19.26 5.28 5.37
C VAL A 23 -19.13 6.63 4.64
N LEU A 24 -18.36 6.68 3.55
CA LEU A 24 -18.30 7.84 2.68
C LEU A 24 -19.66 8.10 2.04
N GLY A 25 -20.29 7.09 1.43
CA GLY A 25 -21.60 7.23 0.81
C GLY A 25 -22.71 7.67 1.76
N SER A 26 -22.70 7.22 3.02
CA SER A 26 -23.68 7.63 4.03
C SER A 26 -23.39 9.04 4.58
N SER A 27 -22.12 9.38 4.80
CA SER A 27 -21.71 10.72 5.22
C SER A 27 -22.04 11.78 4.16
N LEU A 28 -22.09 11.40 2.88
CA LEU A 28 -22.27 12.30 1.75
C LEU A 28 -23.72 12.40 1.25
N ARG A 29 -24.63 11.58 1.80
CA ARG A 29 -26.04 11.57 1.37
C ARG A 29 -26.73 12.89 1.72
N GLY A 30 -27.11 13.66 0.70
CA GLY A 30 -27.88 14.91 0.85
C GLY A 30 -27.04 16.18 1.04
N ARG A 31 -25.71 16.12 0.88
CA ARG A 31 -24.83 17.30 0.88
C ARG A 31 -24.62 17.86 -0.52
N ASP A 32 -24.35 19.15 -0.60
CA ASP A 32 -23.99 19.82 -1.86
C ASP A 32 -22.56 19.46 -2.31
N ILE A 33 -22.29 19.56 -3.61
CA ILE A 33 -20.97 19.27 -4.20
C ILE A 33 -19.87 20.18 -3.63
N ASN A 34 -20.20 21.43 -3.28
CA ASN A 34 -19.22 22.36 -2.70
C ASN A 34 -18.89 21.98 -1.25
N GLU A 35 -19.87 21.49 -0.49
CA GLU A 35 -19.63 20.93 0.85
C GLU A 35 -18.79 19.66 0.78
N TRP A 36 -19.00 18.83 -0.23
CA TRP A 36 -18.19 17.64 -0.50
C TRP A 36 -16.73 18.00 -0.78
N MET A 37 -16.48 18.97 -1.67
CA MET A 37 -15.13 19.46 -1.95
C MET A 37 -14.44 20.05 -0.72
N GLY A 38 -15.20 20.64 0.22
CA GLY A 38 -14.66 21.15 1.48
C GLY A 38 -14.31 20.06 2.51
N ILE A 39 -15.01 18.92 2.50
CA ILE A 39 -14.82 17.82 3.48
C ILE A 39 -13.79 16.80 2.97
N LEU A 40 -13.69 16.63 1.66
CA LEU A 40 -12.78 15.70 1.00
C LEU A 40 -11.32 15.77 1.51
N PRO A 41 -10.71 16.97 1.63
CA PRO A 41 -9.34 17.08 2.14
C PRO A 41 -9.20 16.48 3.55
N ARG A 42 -10.16 16.76 4.45
CA ARG A 42 -10.12 16.25 5.84
C ARG A 42 -10.27 14.72 5.89
N ILE A 43 -11.11 14.16 5.03
CA ILE A 43 -11.28 12.72 4.89
C ILE A 43 -9.98 12.11 4.31
N SER A 44 -9.41 12.74 3.29
CA SER A 44 -8.17 12.32 2.65
C SER A 44 -7.02 12.33 3.64
N ASP A 45 -6.84 13.39 4.43
CA ASP A 45 -5.78 13.53 5.43
C ASP A 45 -5.92 12.48 6.54
N ASN A 46 -7.14 12.24 7.03
CA ASN A 46 -7.38 11.24 8.05
C ASN A 46 -7.14 9.81 7.52
N LEU A 47 -7.58 9.53 6.29
CA LEU A 47 -7.35 8.24 5.64
C LEU A 47 -5.86 8.04 5.35
N TYR A 48 -5.16 9.09 4.91
CA TYR A 48 -3.72 9.09 4.70
C TYR A 48 -2.97 8.76 6.00
N GLY A 49 -3.33 9.41 7.12
CA GLY A 49 -2.71 9.14 8.41
C GLY A 49 -2.93 7.71 8.92
N GLU A 50 -4.10 7.12 8.69
CA GLU A 50 -4.35 5.71 9.04
C GLU A 50 -3.63 4.74 8.13
N ILE A 51 -3.59 5.00 6.82
CA ILE A 51 -2.83 4.20 5.84
C ILE A 51 -1.33 4.27 6.17
N GLU A 52 -0.81 5.47 6.45
CA GLU A 52 0.59 5.68 6.83
C GLU A 52 0.95 4.88 8.09
N LYS A 53 0.10 4.86 9.11
CA LYS A 53 0.32 4.05 10.32
C LYS A 53 0.41 2.56 10.00
N ILE A 54 -0.50 2.05 9.17
CA ILE A 54 -0.53 0.64 8.79
C ILE A 54 0.73 0.27 7.99
N LEU A 55 1.09 1.10 6.99
CA LEU A 55 2.29 0.89 6.17
C LEU A 55 3.56 1.00 7.00
N ARG A 56 3.65 1.95 7.94
CA ARG A 56 4.80 2.12 8.84
C ARG A 56 5.04 0.89 9.69
N VAL A 57 3.99 0.27 10.24
CA VAL A 57 4.14 -0.99 11.00
C VAL A 57 4.74 -2.11 10.16
N GLY A 58 4.36 -2.21 8.88
CA GLY A 58 4.95 -3.18 7.95
C GLY A 58 6.40 -2.83 7.63
N TYR A 59 6.66 -1.56 7.32
CA TYR A 59 7.97 -1.02 6.94
C TYR A 59 9.01 -1.15 8.06
N ASP A 60 8.65 -0.83 9.30
CA ASP A 60 9.55 -0.91 10.45
C ASP A 60 10.04 -2.35 10.73
N ARG A 61 9.29 -3.35 10.26
CA ARG A 61 9.61 -4.78 10.37
C ARG A 61 10.42 -5.33 9.19
N LEU A 62 10.82 -4.48 8.25
CA LEU A 62 11.73 -4.85 7.18
C LEU A 62 13.17 -4.83 7.67
N GLU A 63 13.99 -5.68 7.08
CA GLU A 63 15.44 -5.54 7.18
C GLU A 63 15.90 -4.32 6.37
N ASP A 64 17.07 -3.76 6.70
CA ASP A 64 17.52 -2.50 6.11
C ASP A 64 17.69 -2.57 4.59
N HIS A 65 18.08 -3.74 4.07
CA HIS A 65 18.16 -3.98 2.63
C HIS A 65 16.78 -3.94 1.95
N ASP A 66 15.76 -4.53 2.56
CA ASP A 66 14.39 -4.54 2.05
C ASP A 66 13.73 -3.16 2.14
N LYS A 67 14.04 -2.38 3.19
CA LYS A 67 13.60 -0.99 3.31
C LYS A 67 14.08 -0.16 2.14
N PHE A 68 15.34 -0.35 1.74
CA PHE A 68 15.92 0.35 0.61
C PHE A 68 15.21 0.01 -0.70
N ILE A 69 14.93 -1.28 -0.94
CA ILE A 69 14.16 -1.74 -2.10
C ILE A 69 12.74 -1.13 -2.10
N PHE A 70 12.06 -1.15 -0.95
CA PHE A 70 10.71 -0.58 -0.82
C PHE A 70 10.69 0.92 -1.17
N LEU A 71 11.66 1.69 -0.67
CA LEU A 71 11.75 3.11 -0.97
C LEU A 71 12.00 3.37 -2.46
N HIS A 72 12.87 2.58 -3.11
CA HIS A 72 13.08 2.68 -4.55
C HIS A 72 11.80 2.43 -5.35
N ILE A 73 11.04 1.39 -4.98
CA ILE A 73 9.76 1.09 -5.63
C ILE A 73 8.76 2.21 -5.37
N ALA A 74 8.55 2.61 -4.12
CA ALA A 74 7.54 3.60 -3.76
C ALA A 74 7.83 4.99 -4.34
N CYS A 75 9.10 5.40 -4.39
CA CYS A 75 9.49 6.75 -4.82
C CYS A 75 9.80 6.86 -6.32
N LEU A 76 10.37 5.82 -6.93
CA LEU A 76 10.91 5.92 -8.30
C LEU A 76 10.23 4.96 -9.28
N PHE A 77 9.87 3.76 -8.84
CA PHE A 77 9.40 2.69 -9.72
C PHE A 77 7.96 2.27 -9.40
N ASN A 78 7.15 3.21 -8.93
CA ASN A 78 5.77 2.91 -8.57
C ASN A 78 4.99 2.56 -9.84
N TYR A 79 4.28 1.43 -9.83
CA TYR A 79 3.59 0.84 -10.98
C TYR A 79 4.47 0.24 -12.08
N ASP A 80 5.80 0.19 -11.92
CA ASP A 80 6.67 -0.52 -12.86
C ASP A 80 6.60 -2.04 -12.69
N THR A 81 7.06 -2.77 -13.71
CA THR A 81 7.10 -4.23 -13.68
C THR A 81 8.23 -4.75 -12.80
N VAL A 82 8.06 -5.96 -12.26
CA VAL A 82 9.09 -6.64 -11.47
C VAL A 82 10.39 -6.80 -12.26
N GLU A 83 10.29 -7.08 -13.56
CA GLU A 83 11.45 -7.20 -14.45
C GLU A 83 12.20 -5.87 -14.56
N ALA A 84 11.48 -4.75 -14.71
CA ALA A 84 12.08 -3.42 -14.79
C ALA A 84 12.80 -3.05 -13.48
N VAL A 85 12.15 -3.24 -12.32
CA VAL A 85 12.74 -2.99 -11.00
C VAL A 85 13.99 -3.85 -10.79
N THR A 86 13.92 -5.13 -11.16
CA THR A 86 15.06 -6.06 -11.01
C THR A 86 16.24 -5.68 -11.88
N GLN A 87 16.00 -5.24 -13.13
CA GLN A 87 17.07 -4.78 -14.02
C GLN A 87 17.70 -3.48 -13.53
N LEU A 88 16.87 -2.52 -13.08
CA LEU A 88 17.36 -1.21 -12.61
C LEU A 88 18.12 -1.27 -11.30
N LEU A 89 17.85 -2.30 -10.47
CA LEU A 89 18.57 -2.55 -9.22
C LEU A 89 19.62 -3.67 -9.34
N ALA A 90 19.93 -4.15 -10.56
CA ALA A 90 20.86 -5.26 -10.75
C ALA A 90 22.27 -4.95 -10.22
N ASP A 91 22.73 -3.71 -10.38
CA ASP A 91 24.07 -3.26 -9.98
C ASP A 91 24.12 -2.69 -8.55
N SER A 92 22.99 -2.69 -7.83
CA SER A 92 22.92 -2.10 -6.48
C SER A 92 23.50 -3.00 -5.39
N GLY A 93 23.93 -4.23 -5.74
CA GLY A 93 24.40 -5.24 -4.78
C GLY A 93 23.31 -5.78 -3.84
N LEU A 94 22.04 -5.45 -4.10
CA LEU A 94 20.89 -5.89 -3.31
C LEU A 94 20.34 -7.20 -3.87
N ASN A 95 19.86 -8.07 -2.99
CA ASN A 95 19.11 -9.25 -3.42
C ASN A 95 17.64 -8.86 -3.70
N VAL A 96 17.42 -8.24 -4.86
CA VAL A 96 16.11 -7.68 -5.25
C VAL A 96 15.01 -8.74 -5.25
N ALA A 97 15.31 -9.95 -5.74
CA ALA A 97 14.33 -11.04 -5.77
C ALA A 97 13.86 -11.47 -4.37
N LEU A 98 14.80 -11.57 -3.41
CA LEU A 98 14.47 -11.88 -2.03
C LEU A 98 13.70 -10.73 -1.36
N GLY A 99 14.12 -9.49 -1.61
CA GLY A 99 13.44 -8.33 -1.05
C GLY A 99 12.01 -8.15 -1.56
N LEU A 100 11.77 -8.35 -2.86
CA LEU A 100 10.42 -8.36 -3.41
C LEU A 100 9.54 -9.46 -2.76
N THR A 101 10.11 -10.64 -2.49
CA THR A 101 9.39 -11.70 -1.78
C THR A 101 9.02 -11.28 -0.36
N SER A 102 9.97 -10.71 0.40
CA SER A 102 9.77 -10.19 1.76
C SER A 102 8.69 -9.10 1.80
N LEU A 103 8.71 -8.18 0.83
CA LEU A 103 7.72 -7.11 0.69
C LEU A 103 6.32 -7.66 0.40
N ALA A 104 6.20 -8.65 -0.49
CA ALA A 104 4.92 -9.30 -0.79
C ALA A 104 4.34 -10.06 0.43
N GLU A 105 5.18 -10.78 1.18
CA GLU A 105 4.77 -11.48 2.41
C GLU A 105 4.22 -10.52 3.47
N LYS A 106 4.83 -9.32 3.57
CA LYS A 106 4.41 -8.24 4.46
C LYS A 106 3.30 -7.36 3.87
N SER A 107 2.88 -7.62 2.63
CA SER A 107 1.83 -6.89 1.91
C SER A 107 2.13 -5.39 1.76
N LEU A 108 3.38 -5.08 1.41
CA LEU A 108 3.85 -3.73 1.13
C LEU A 108 3.97 -3.43 -0.38
N ILE A 109 3.80 -4.44 -1.24
CA ILE A 109 3.70 -4.34 -2.71
C ILE A 109 2.59 -5.25 -3.22
#